data_AF-A0ABD4JH05-F1
#
_entry.id   AF-A0ABD4JH05-F1
#
_cell.length_a   1.000
_cell.length_b   1.000
_cell.length_c   1.000
_cell.angle_alpha   90.00
_cell.angle_beta   90.00
_cell.angle_gamma   90.00
#
_symmetry.space_group_name_H-M   'P 1'
#
loop_
_entity.id
_entity.type
_entity.pdbx_description
1 polymer ?
#
loop_
_entity_poly.entity_id
_entity_poly.type
_entity_poly.pdbx_seq_one_letter_code
_entity_poly.pdbx_strand_id
1 'polypeptide(L)'
;MKLRDLIGVSFNELDCFALVRKAYEIERGVIIPPAKSKAERSGMVFNEFLKEISSNWRRVEKQKGVCVAIRYDINHPKIVTHFGYMVDENHILHTTKDTGAVIERFKNLEKLVEGFYEYVS
;
A
#
# COMPACT_ATOMS: atom_id res chain seq x y z
N MET A 1 -9.54 9.48 14.86
CA MET A 1 -8.82 9.76 13.60
C MET A 1 -9.58 9.11 12.46
N LYS A 2 -9.62 9.73 11.29
CA LYS A 2 -10.27 9.25 10.06
C LYS A 2 -9.22 9.17 8.94
N LEU A 3 -9.47 8.42 7.87
CA LEU A 3 -8.52 8.32 6.73
C LEU A 3 -8.14 9.69 6.14
N ARG A 4 -9.09 10.62 6.04
CA ARG A 4 -8.84 11.98 5.55
C ARG A 4 -7.82 12.76 6.38
N ASP A 5 -7.64 12.40 7.65
CA ASP A 5 -6.68 13.05 8.54
C ASP A 5 -5.23 12.64 8.20
N LEU A 6 -5.05 11.62 7.34
CA LEU A 6 -3.75 11.19 6.83
C LEU A 6 -3.29 12.01 5.61
N ILE A 7 -4.16 12.79 4.98
CA ILE A 7 -3.82 13.53 3.76
C ILE A 7 -2.78 14.60 4.07
N GLY A 8 -1.71 14.63 3.28
CA GLY A 8 -0.58 15.54 3.45
C GLY A 8 0.51 15.05 4.40
N VAL A 9 0.32 13.91 5.10
CA VAL A 9 1.40 13.31 5.91
C VAL A 9 2.60 12.99 5.02
N SER A 10 3.80 13.34 5.48
CA SER A 10 5.01 13.18 4.68
C SER A 10 5.41 11.70 4.55
N PHE A 11 6.04 11.34 3.43
CA PHE A 11 6.55 9.98 3.21
C PHE A 11 7.57 9.55 4.28
N ASN A 12 8.30 10.52 4.86
CA ASN A 12 9.30 10.23 5.89
C ASN A 12 8.66 9.85 7.24
N GLU A 13 7.40 10.26 7.47
CA GLU A 13 6.63 9.90 8.66
C GLU A 13 5.85 8.60 8.45
N LEU A 14 5.20 8.46 7.29
CA LEU A 14 4.48 7.25 6.89
C LEU A 14 4.87 6.91 5.44
N ASP A 15 5.68 5.88 5.26
CA ASP A 15 5.93 5.31 3.93
C ASP A 15 4.67 4.64 3.37
N CYS A 16 4.73 4.19 2.11
CA CYS A 16 3.57 3.62 1.43
C CYS A 16 2.95 2.42 2.15
N PHE A 17 3.75 1.58 2.81
CA PHE A 17 3.23 0.45 3.56
C PHE A 17 2.77 0.83 4.96
N ALA A 18 3.51 1.69 5.66
CA ALA A 18 3.11 2.25 6.95
C ALA A 18 1.76 2.99 6.83
N LEU A 19 1.53 3.68 5.72
CA LEU A 19 0.25 4.32 5.41
C LEU A 19 -0.88 3.28 5.25
N VAL A 20 -0.65 2.19 4.50
CA VAL A 20 -1.62 1.09 4.38
C VAL A 20 -1.93 0.49 5.76
N ARG A 21 -0.91 0.21 6.57
CA ARG A 21 -1.09 -0.32 7.93
C ARG A 21 -1.94 0.62 8.79
N LYS A 22 -1.66 1.92 8.71
CA LYS A 22 -2.44 2.94 9.44
C LYS A 22 -3.88 3.03 8.93
N ALA A 23 -4.11 2.88 7.63
CA ALA A 23 -5.45 2.83 7.06
C ALA A 23 -6.25 1.61 7.55
N TYR A 24 -5.63 0.43 7.63
CA TYR A 24 -6.23 -0.77 8.23
C TYR A 24 -6.57 -0.58 9.70
N GLU A 25 -5.69 0.04 10.49
CA GLU A 25 -5.95 0.35 11.89
C GLU A 25 -7.17 1.28 12.04
N ILE A 26 -7.25 2.35 11.24
CA ILE A 26 -8.34 3.34 11.31
C ILE A 26 -9.68 2.74 10.88
N GLU A 27 -9.73 2.10 9.71
CA GLU A 27 -11.02 1.66 9.12
C GLU A 27 -11.50 0.32 9.66
N ARG A 28 -10.58 -0.57 10.08
CA ARG A 28 -10.91 -1.96 10.45
C ARG A 28 -10.54 -2.31 11.88
N GLY A 29 -9.82 -1.45 12.60
CA GLY A 29 -9.27 -1.79 13.91
C GLY A 29 -8.20 -2.90 13.86
N VAL A 30 -7.65 -3.18 12.67
CA VAL A 30 -6.67 -4.26 12.47
C VAL A 30 -5.26 -3.69 12.58
N ILE A 31 -4.48 -4.18 13.55
CA ILE A 31 -3.08 -3.80 13.72
C ILE A 31 -2.21 -4.79 12.94
N ILE A 32 -1.68 -4.32 11.81
CA ILE A 32 -0.73 -5.11 11.01
C ILE A 32 0.68 -4.86 11.56
N PRO A 33 1.49 -5.89 11.87
CA PRO A 33 2.88 -5.72 12.29
C PRO A 33 3.71 -4.94 11.26
N PRO A 34 4.73 -4.18 11.69
CA PRO A 34 5.71 -3.63 10.76
C PRO A 34 6.45 -4.79 10.09
N ALA A 35 6.81 -4.64 8.83
CA ALA A 35 7.79 -5.54 8.26
C ALA A 35 9.15 -5.31 8.92
N LYS A 36 9.93 -6.39 9.06
CA LYS A 36 11.28 -6.30 9.62
C LYS A 36 12.22 -5.54 8.68
N SER A 37 11.97 -5.64 7.37
CA SER A 37 12.70 -4.90 6.35
C SER A 37 12.04 -3.56 6.05
N LYS A 38 12.83 -2.48 6.03
CA LYS A 38 12.37 -1.18 5.51
C LYS A 38 12.00 -1.36 4.03
N ALA A 39 10.88 -0.78 3.59
CA ALA A 39 10.47 -0.76 2.19
C ALA A 39 11.38 0.12 1.28
N GLU A 40 12.56 0.55 1.75
CA GLU A 40 13.46 1.39 0.99
C GLU A 40 14.35 0.61 0.01
N ARG A 41 14.14 0.93 -1.27
CA ARG A 41 15.15 1.15 -2.33
C ARG A 41 15.82 -0.01 -3.05
N SER A 42 15.34 -1.25 -2.94
CA SER A 42 15.68 -2.23 -3.99
C SER A 42 14.52 -3.18 -4.27
N GLY A 43 14.27 -3.48 -5.55
CA GLY A 43 13.29 -4.50 -5.93
C GLY A 43 13.57 -5.87 -5.31
N MET A 44 14.81 -6.11 -4.85
CA MET A 44 15.21 -7.33 -4.13
C MET A 44 14.66 -7.36 -2.69
N VAL A 45 14.84 -6.26 -1.93
CA VAL A 45 14.27 -6.12 -0.56
C VAL A 45 12.74 -6.15 -0.57
N PHE A 46 12.12 -5.69 -1.66
CA PHE A 46 10.67 -5.70 -1.78
C PHE A 46 10.09 -7.10 -2.03
N ASN A 47 10.76 -7.95 -2.83
CA ASN A 47 10.35 -9.33 -3.00
C ASN A 47 10.49 -10.13 -1.69
N GLU A 48 11.50 -9.84 -0.88
CA GLU A 48 11.65 -10.41 0.46
C GLU A 48 10.56 -9.92 1.41
N PHE A 49 10.24 -8.63 1.36
CA PHE A 49 9.12 -8.03 2.08
C PHE A 49 7.79 -8.69 1.70
N LEU A 50 7.51 -8.89 0.41
CA LEU A 50 6.32 -9.61 -0.06
C LEU A 50 6.29 -11.06 0.44
N LYS A 51 7.44 -11.75 0.44
CA LYS A 51 7.52 -13.12 0.98
C LYS A 51 7.26 -13.15 2.48
N GLU A 52 7.85 -12.23 3.24
CA GLU A 52 7.70 -12.13 4.70
C GLU A 52 6.24 -11.89 5.07
N ILE A 53 5.57 -10.96 4.38
CA ILE A 53 4.18 -10.64 4.67
C ILE A 53 3.21 -11.68 4.09
N SER A 54 3.52 -12.37 2.98
CA SER A 54 2.59 -13.27 2.26
C SER A 54 1.89 -14.34 3.09
N SER A 55 2.44 -14.70 4.27
CA SER A 55 1.80 -15.62 5.21
C SER A 55 0.41 -15.14 5.67
N ASN A 56 0.24 -13.84 5.86
CA ASN A 56 -0.98 -13.24 6.42
C ASN A 56 -1.72 -12.35 5.40
N TRP A 57 -1.30 -12.35 4.13
CA TRP A 57 -1.96 -11.56 3.08
C TRP A 57 -2.50 -12.48 2.00
N ARG A 58 -3.83 -12.51 1.89
CA ARG A 58 -4.53 -13.30 0.89
C ARG A 58 -4.88 -12.43 -0.31
N ARG A 59 -4.60 -12.92 -1.52
CA ARG A 59 -5.05 -12.26 -2.75
C ARG A 59 -6.57 -12.30 -2.83
N VAL A 60 -7.19 -11.17 -3.16
CA VAL A 60 -8.64 -10.99 -3.26
C VAL A 60 -9.00 -10.18 -4.49
N GLU A 61 -10.30 -10.09 -4.77
CA GLU A 61 -10.82 -9.16 -5.77
C GLU A 61 -10.74 -7.71 -5.29
N LYS A 62 -10.82 -6.78 -6.24
CA LYS A 62 -10.89 -5.35 -5.95
C LYS A 62 -12.13 -5.04 -5.12
N GLN A 63 -11.93 -4.44 -3.95
CA GLN A 63 -13.01 -4.00 -3.06
C GLN A 63 -12.51 -2.89 -2.13
N LYS A 64 -13.43 -2.20 -1.43
CA LYS A 64 -13.03 -1.27 -0.37
C LYS A 64 -12.24 -2.01 0.71
N GLY A 65 -11.19 -1.37 1.22
CA GLY A 65 -10.51 -1.80 2.43
C GLY A 65 -9.43 -2.86 2.25
N VAL A 66 -8.94 -3.00 1.01
CA VAL A 66 -7.84 -3.90 0.65
C VAL A 66 -6.58 -3.13 0.31
N CYS A 67 -5.43 -3.76 0.56
CA CYS A 67 -4.14 -3.31 0.07
C CYS A 67 -4.04 -3.51 -1.45
N VAL A 68 -3.42 -2.57 -2.14
CA VAL A 68 -3.14 -2.61 -3.57
C VAL A 68 -1.63 -2.71 -3.75
N ALA A 69 -1.16 -3.74 -4.45
CA ALA A 69 0.25 -3.89 -4.84
C ALA A 69 0.46 -3.29 -6.24
N ILE A 70 1.42 -2.37 -6.38
CA ILE A 70 1.64 -1.58 -7.59
C ILE A 70 3.09 -1.70 -8.07
N ARG A 71 3.27 -1.96 -9.38
CA ARG A 71 4.56 -1.95 -10.09
C ARG A 71 4.87 -0.51 -10.54
N TYR A 72 5.26 0.33 -9.59
CA TYR A 72 5.36 1.78 -9.77
C TYR A 72 6.69 2.24 -10.37
N ASP A 73 7.79 1.54 -10.06
CA ASP A 73 9.12 1.86 -10.59
C ASP A 73 9.28 1.42 -12.06
N ILE A 74 9.45 2.39 -12.95
CA ILE A 74 9.66 2.16 -14.39
C ILE A 74 10.97 1.43 -14.70
N ASN A 75 11.98 1.52 -13.82
CA ASN A 75 13.23 0.78 -13.98
C ASN A 75 13.07 -0.71 -13.61
N HIS A 76 12.01 -1.04 -12.88
CA HIS A 76 11.69 -2.38 -12.43
C HIS A 76 10.22 -2.75 -12.69
N PRO A 77 9.76 -2.75 -13.96
CA PRO A 77 8.34 -2.82 -14.31
C PRO A 77 7.68 -4.18 -14.01
N LYS A 78 8.47 -5.19 -13.63
CA LYS A 78 8.03 -6.54 -13.25
C LYS A 78 7.98 -6.75 -11.73
N ILE A 79 8.37 -5.74 -10.95
CA ILE A 79 8.50 -5.86 -9.49
C ILE A 79 7.53 -4.87 -8.85
N VAL A 80 6.73 -5.36 -7.90
CA VAL A 80 5.92 -4.47 -7.05
C VAL A 80 6.89 -3.62 -6.25
N THR A 81 6.66 -2.31 -6.21
CA THR A 81 7.57 -1.35 -5.56
C THR A 81 6.80 -0.34 -4.73
N HIS A 82 5.47 -0.43 -4.73
CA HIS A 82 4.60 0.55 -4.10
C HIS A 82 3.30 -0.09 -3.63
N PHE A 83 2.72 0.50 -2.59
CA PHE A 83 1.46 0.06 -2.01
C PHE A 83 0.49 1.21 -1.83
N GLY A 84 -0.80 0.87 -1.89
CA GLY A 84 -1.87 1.77 -1.50
C GLY A 84 -3.04 1.01 -0.87
N TYR A 85 -4.05 1.76 -0.45
CA TYR A 85 -5.24 1.24 0.21
C TYR A 85 -6.48 1.70 -0.55
N MET A 86 -7.35 0.76 -0.95
CA MET A 86 -8.62 1.11 -1.60
C MET A 86 -9.56 1.74 -0.57
N VAL A 87 -9.81 3.04 -0.70
CA VAL A 87 -10.74 3.74 0.21
C VAL A 87 -12.20 3.53 -0.20
N ASP A 88 -12.43 3.27 -1.48
CA ASP A 88 -13.71 2.86 -2.09
C ASP A 88 -13.43 2.14 -3.43
N GLU A 89 -14.42 1.99 -4.31
CA GLU A 89 -14.26 1.32 -5.61
C GLU A 89 -13.44 2.10 -6.64
N ASN A 90 -13.31 3.41 -6.48
CA ASN A 90 -12.76 4.33 -7.49
C ASN A 90 -11.53 5.09 -7.00
N HIS A 91 -11.23 5.05 -5.70
CA HIS A 91 -10.17 5.84 -5.09
C HIS A 91 -9.20 5.00 -4.28
N ILE A 92 -7.94 5.42 -4.32
CA ILE A 92 -6.83 4.79 -3.61
C ILE A 92 -6.11 5.84 -2.77
N LEU A 93 -5.86 5.51 -1.50
CA LEU A 93 -4.96 6.23 -0.62
C LEU A 93 -3.54 5.67 -0.79
N HIS A 94 -2.58 6.53 -1.10
CA HIS A 94 -1.18 6.16 -1.23
C HIS A 94 -0.29 7.37 -0.92
N THR A 95 1.02 7.17 -0.87
CA THR A 95 1.99 8.25 -0.65
C THR A 95 3.24 8.07 -1.50
N THR A 96 3.81 9.18 -1.97
CA THR A 96 5.14 9.21 -2.57
C THR A 96 5.98 10.29 -1.88
N LYS A 97 7.29 10.30 -2.16
CA LYS A 97 8.20 11.33 -1.65
C LYS A 97 7.85 12.73 -2.14
N ASP A 98 7.24 12.84 -3.32
CA ASP A 98 6.93 14.13 -3.94
C ASP A 98 5.58 14.70 -3.47
N THR A 99 4.59 13.84 -3.20
CA THR A 99 3.22 14.30 -2.91
C THR A 99 2.84 14.22 -1.43
N GLY A 100 3.57 13.44 -0.62
CA GLY A 100 3.02 12.97 0.65
C GLY A 100 1.78 12.09 0.43
N ALA A 101 1.04 11.81 1.50
CA ALA A 101 -0.16 10.98 1.44
C ALA A 101 -1.32 11.70 0.74
N VAL A 102 -1.90 11.06 -0.26
CA VAL A 102 -2.97 11.61 -1.11
C VAL A 102 -4.00 10.54 -1.45
N ILE A 103 -5.22 10.99 -1.75
CA ILE A 103 -6.24 10.15 -2.39
C ILE A 103 -6.27 10.50 -3.87
N GLU A 104 -6.06 9.50 -4.71
CA GLU A 104 -6.16 9.66 -6.16
C GLU A 104 -7.19 8.72 -6.78
N ARG A 105 -7.52 8.97 -8.05
CA ARG A 105 -8.40 8.09 -8.82
C ARG A 105 -7.64 6.81 -9.15
N PHE A 106 -8.19 5.66 -8.75
CA PHE A 106 -7.62 4.34 -9.00
C PHE A 106 -7.29 4.09 -10.48
N LYS A 107 -8.12 4.62 -11.39
CA LYS A 107 -7.94 4.50 -12.85
C LYS A 107 -6.58 5.01 -13.34
N ASN A 108 -5.94 5.93 -12.62
CA ASN A 108 -4.60 6.43 -12.96
C ASN A 108 -3.52 5.35 -12.79
N LEU A 109 -3.70 4.45 -11.81
CA LEU A 109 -2.74 3.42 -11.45
C LEU A 109 -3.14 2.02 -11.91
N GLU A 110 -4.36 1.82 -12.38
CA GLU A 110 -4.95 0.52 -12.69
C GLU A 110 -4.05 -0.38 -13.54
N LYS A 111 -3.38 0.16 -14.56
CA LYS A 111 -2.46 -0.60 -15.44
C LYS A 111 -1.18 -1.08 -14.74
N LEU A 112 -0.82 -0.48 -13.62
CA LEU A 112 0.36 -0.80 -12.83
C LEU A 112 0.05 -1.79 -11.70
N VAL A 113 -1.22 -2.13 -11.48
CA VAL A 113 -1.63 -3.02 -10.39
C VAL A 113 -1.20 -4.46 -10.67
N GLU A 114 -0.61 -5.09 -9.66
CA GLU A 114 -0.30 -6.52 -9.62
C GLU A 114 -1.44 -7.32 -9.00
N GLY A 115 -2.06 -6.77 -7.96
CA GLY A 115 -3.19 -7.39 -7.31
C GLY A 115 -3.68 -6.64 -6.08
N PHE A 116 -4.74 -7.19 -5.50
CA PHE A 116 -5.36 -6.72 -4.27
C PHE A 116 -5.20 -7.78 -3.19
N TYR A 117 -4.96 -7.33 -1.96
CA TYR A 117 -4.60 -8.20 -0.85
C TYR A 117 -5.36 -7.80 0.40
N GLU A 118 -5.89 -8.80 1.09
CA GLU A 118 -6.52 -8.65 2.39
C GLU A 118 -5.64 -9.29 3.48
N TYR A 119 -5.46 -8.56 4.58
CA TYR A 119 -4.82 -9.10 5.77
C TYR A 119 -5.76 -10.08 6.48
N VAL A 120 -5.33 -11.34 6.57
CA VAL A 120 -6.00 -12.45 7.27
C VAL A 120 -5.13 -12.81 8.47
N SER A 121 -5.48 -12.26 9.64
CA SER A 121 -4.77 -12.54 10.89
C SER A 121 -4.98 -13.95 11.39
#